data_AF-A0A1X7UEA3-F1
#
_entry.id   AF-A0A1X7UEA3-F1
#
_cell.length_a   1.000
_cell.length_b   1.000
_cell.length_c   1.000
_cell.angle_alpha   90.00
_cell.angle_beta   90.00
_cell.angle_gamma   90.00
#
_symmetry.space_group_name_H-M   'P 1'
#
loop_
_entity.id
_entity.type
_entity.pdbx_description
1 polymer ?
#
loop_
_entity_poly.entity_id
_entity_poly.type
_entity_poly.pdbx_seq_one_letter_code
_entity_poly.pdbx_strand_id
1 'polypeptide(L)'
;MEGGKRRSFPDVLVALKKLDEEILERLDDEAIVAEISNVDEFNDHIYESLAKIEIQLRSVSRVSKDPSATVSSDAVTSKTKLPKLNLRVLQVNVSEWLTFWDLYNVAVHCNDSLSPVQKLIHLHTLVSHSAKDAIARLTLTDANYDEAIKILKD
;
A
#
# COMPACT_ATOMS: atom_id res chain seq x y z
N MET A 1 -10.64 -46.53 -24.99
CA MET A 1 -11.53 -45.37 -25.09
C MET A 1 -12.43 -45.38 -23.87
N GLU A 2 -11.99 -44.76 -22.77
CA GLU A 2 -12.81 -44.63 -21.57
C GLU A 2 -13.76 -43.45 -21.76
N GLY A 3 -15.02 -43.76 -22.07
CA GLY A 3 -16.08 -42.75 -22.13
C GLY A 3 -16.38 -42.28 -20.71
N GLY A 4 -15.84 -41.12 -20.33
CA GLY A 4 -16.16 -40.46 -19.06
C GLY A 4 -17.68 -40.30 -18.93
N LYS A 5 -18.28 -41.06 -18.02
CA LYS A 5 -19.71 -41.02 -17.71
C LYS A 5 -20.04 -39.62 -17.19
N ARG A 6 -20.63 -38.76 -18.03
CA ARG A 6 -21.11 -37.45 -17.58
C ARG A 6 -22.16 -37.69 -16.51
N ARG A 7 -21.93 -37.15 -15.31
CA ARG A 7 -22.91 -37.20 -14.22
C ARG A 7 -24.21 -36.55 -14.69
N SER A 8 -25.35 -37.13 -14.35
CA SER A 8 -26.65 -36.58 -14.73
C SER A 8 -26.84 -35.23 -14.04
N PHE A 9 -27.51 -34.27 -14.68
CA PHE A 9 -27.77 -32.95 -14.10
C PHE A 9 -28.39 -33.01 -12.68
N PRO A 10 -29.37 -33.89 -12.39
CA PRO A 10 -29.89 -34.07 -11.04
C PRO A 10 -28.83 -34.53 -10.03
N ASP A 11 -27.93 -35.43 -10.43
CA ASP A 11 -26.86 -35.93 -9.57
C ASP A 11 -25.87 -34.83 -9.18
N VAL A 12 -25.58 -33.93 -10.14
CA VAL A 12 -24.72 -32.77 -9.90
C VAL A 12 -25.38 -31.78 -8.94
N LEU A 13 -26.69 -31.53 -9.08
CA LEU A 13 -27.42 -30.63 -8.17
C LEU A 13 -27.46 -31.17 -6.73
N VAL A 14 -27.64 -32.49 -6.56
CA VAL A 14 -27.61 -33.12 -5.24
C VAL A 14 -26.22 -33.02 -4.63
N ALA A 15 -25.18 -33.29 -5.40
CA ALA A 15 -23.80 -33.15 -4.94
C ALA A 15 -23.45 -31.70 -4.58
N LEU A 16 -23.94 -30.73 -5.36
CA LEU A 16 -23.71 -29.31 -5.12
C LEU A 16 -24.38 -28.85 -3.81
N LYS A 17 -25.64 -29.24 -3.57
CA LYS A 17 -26.34 -28.94 -2.32
C LYS A 17 -25.67 -29.55 -1.10
N LYS A 18 -25.19 -30.80 -1.22
CA LYS A 18 -24.46 -31.46 -0.14
C LYS A 18 -23.16 -30.73 0.19
N LEU A 19 -22.43 -30.28 -0.83
CA LEU A 19 -21.18 -29.55 -0.63
C LEU A 19 -21.43 -28.15 -0.04
N ASP A 20 -22.51 -27.49 -0.44
CA ASP A 20 -22.95 -26.21 0.11
C ASP A 20 -23.26 -26.32 1.62
N GLU A 21 -24.01 -27.36 2.01
CA GLU A 21 -24.32 -27.65 3.42
C GLU A 21 -23.05 -27.94 4.24
N GLU A 22 -22.12 -28.72 3.68
CA GLU A 22 -20.81 -28.99 4.32
C GLU A 22 -19.95 -27.72 4.46
N ILE A 23 -20.04 -26.77 3.51
CA ILE A 23 -19.34 -25.48 3.60
C ILE A 23 -19.95 -24.64 4.72
N LEU A 24 -21.28 -24.56 4.80
CA LEU A 24 -21.98 -23.81 5.84
C LEU A 24 -21.71 -24.35 7.24
N GLU A 25 -21.66 -25.67 7.42
CA GLU A 25 -21.34 -26.29 8.71
C GLU A 25 -19.91 -26.01 9.18
N ARG A 26 -18.99 -25.70 8.27
CA ARG A 26 -17.60 -25.37 8.61
C ARG A 26 -17.39 -23.89 8.92
N LEU A 27 -18.36 -23.04 8.61
CA LEU A 27 -18.32 -21.62 8.91
C LEU A 27 -18.95 -21.41 10.29
N ASP A 28 -18.13 -20.92 11.21
CA ASP A 28 -18.55 -20.53 12.56
C ASP A 28 -18.63 -19.00 12.59
N ASP A 29 -19.85 -18.47 12.52
CA ASP A 29 -20.11 -17.03 12.48
C ASP A 29 -19.59 -16.35 13.75
N GLU A 30 -19.74 -16.99 14.92
CA GLU A 30 -19.20 -16.49 16.18
C GLU A 30 -17.67 -16.44 16.17
N ALA A 31 -16.99 -17.44 15.60
CA ALA A 31 -15.53 -17.43 15.47
C ALA A 31 -15.05 -16.31 14.54
N ILE A 32 -15.75 -16.06 13.43
CA ILE A 32 -15.43 -14.97 12.49
C ILE A 32 -15.61 -13.61 13.18
N VAL A 33 -16.71 -13.41 13.91
CA VAL A 33 -16.97 -12.17 14.66
C VAL A 33 -15.92 -11.96 15.76
N ALA A 34 -15.49 -13.03 16.44
CA ALA A 34 -14.42 -12.96 17.42
C ALA A 34 -13.07 -12.57 16.79
N GLU A 35 -12.74 -13.12 15.61
CA GLU A 35 -11.52 -12.76 14.90
C GLU A 35 -11.53 -11.28 14.47
N ILE A 36 -12.65 -10.78 13.95
CA ILE A 36 -12.81 -9.35 13.59
C ILE A 36 -12.58 -8.47 14.81
N SER A 37 -13.24 -8.80 15.93
CA SER A 37 -13.12 -8.02 17.18
C SER A 37 -11.68 -8.00 17.70
N ASN A 38 -10.98 -9.13 17.63
CA ASN A 38 -9.58 -9.22 18.02
C ASN A 38 -8.64 -8.39 17.13
N VAL A 39 -8.93 -8.32 15.82
CA VAL A 39 -8.18 -7.46 14.88
C VAL A 39 -8.41 -5.98 15.19
N ASP A 40 -9.63 -5.59 15.52
CA ASP A 40 -9.97 -4.21 15.89
C ASP A 40 -9.25 -3.79 17.19
N GLU A 41 -9.29 -4.63 18.22
CA GLU A 41 -8.56 -4.38 19.47
C GLU A 41 -7.04 -4.24 19.25
N PHE A 42 -6.47 -5.07 18.38
CA PHE A 42 -5.06 -4.99 18.02
C PHE A 42 -4.74 -3.68 17.28
N ASN A 43 -5.59 -3.28 16.33
CA ASN A 43 -5.43 -2.01 15.61
C ASN A 43 -5.53 -0.81 16.55
N ASP A 44 -6.47 -0.82 17.49
CA ASP A 44 -6.60 0.22 18.51
C ASP A 44 -5.31 0.39 19.32
N HIS A 45 -4.68 -0.72 19.73
CA HIS A 45 -3.40 -0.69 20.41
C HIS A 45 -2.29 -0.07 19.54
N ILE A 46 -2.26 -0.37 18.24
CA ILE A 46 -1.29 0.22 17.31
C ILE A 46 -1.49 1.74 17.23
N TYR A 47 -2.72 2.20 17.02
CA TYR A 47 -3.02 3.62 16.92
C TYR A 47 -2.69 4.38 18.21
N GLU A 48 -3.00 3.80 19.37
CA GLU A 48 -2.64 4.37 20.66
C GLU A 48 -1.13 4.50 20.83
N SER A 49 -0.39 3.45 20.45
CA SER A 49 1.08 3.44 20.53
C SER A 49 1.71 4.45 19.57
N LEU A 50 1.18 4.57 18.34
CA LEU A 50 1.62 5.58 17.38
C LEU A 50 1.37 7.00 17.90
N ALA A 51 0.19 7.27 18.45
CA ALA A 51 -0.12 8.57 19.04
C ALA A 51 0.84 8.93 20.18
N LYS A 52 1.15 7.97 21.06
CA LYS A 52 2.14 8.16 22.14
C LYS A 52 3.53 8.51 21.60
N ILE A 53 3.99 7.82 20.55
CA ILE A 53 5.29 8.09 19.91
C ILE A 53 5.30 9.48 19.27
N GLU A 54 4.24 9.87 18.56
CA GLU A 54 4.14 11.18 17.93
C GLU A 54 4.19 12.32 18.96
N ILE A 55 3.48 12.17 20.08
CA ILE A 55 3.52 13.14 21.18
C ILE A 55 4.93 13.29 21.75
N GLN A 56 5.63 12.17 21.99
CA GLN A 56 7.00 12.19 22.51
C GLN A 56 8.00 12.79 21.51
N LEU A 57 7.87 12.50 20.22
CA LEU A 57 8.75 13.08 19.20
C LEU A 57 8.57 14.61 19.10
N ARG A 58 7.34 15.09 19.30
CA ARG A 58 7.00 16.52 19.30
C ARG A 58 7.50 17.24 20.55
N SER A 59 7.55 16.58 21.70
CA SER A 59 8.13 17.14 22.93
C SER A 59 9.65 17.25 22.83
N VAL A 60 10.33 16.25 22.28
CA VAL A 60 11.78 16.27 22.02
C VAL A 60 12.16 17.40 21.04
N SER A 61 11.36 17.64 20.01
CA SER A 61 11.62 18.70 19.01
C SER A 61 11.49 20.13 19.55
N ARG A 62 10.80 20.33 20.69
CA ARG A 62 10.63 21.66 21.30
C ARG A 62 11.82 22.09 22.16
N VAL A 63 12.69 21.18 22.56
CA VAL A 63 13.84 21.47 23.44
C VAL A 63 15.06 22.02 22.67
N SER A 64 15.05 22.00 21.34
CA SER A 64 16.20 22.41 20.51
C SER A 64 16.17 23.84 19.95
N LYS A 65 15.36 24.75 20.49
CA LYS A 65 15.39 26.19 20.12
C LYS A 65 15.98 27.03 21.24
N ASP A 66 17.31 27.08 21.27
CA ASP A 66 18.06 28.13 21.96
C ASP A 66 18.23 29.33 21.00
N PRO A 67 17.77 30.55 21.32
CA PRO A 67 17.99 31.71 20.48
C PRO A 67 19.19 32.51 20.98
N SER A 68 20.39 32.22 20.46
CA SER A 68 21.57 33.07 20.70
C SER A 68 22.11 33.66 19.39
N ALA A 69 21.66 34.90 19.14
CA ALA A 69 22.38 36.07 18.65
C ALA A 69 23.32 36.00 17.42
N THR A 70 23.04 36.96 16.51
CA THR A 70 23.98 37.90 15.85
C THR A 70 24.15 37.78 14.34
N VAL A 71 24.04 38.96 13.72
CA VAL A 71 24.04 39.34 12.32
C VAL A 71 25.26 38.88 11.50
N SER A 72 25.04 38.58 10.22
CA SER A 72 25.77 39.16 9.08
C SER A 72 25.14 38.72 7.76
N SER A 73 24.92 39.70 6.88
CA SER A 73 24.53 39.52 5.49
C SER A 73 25.63 38.78 4.74
N ASP A 74 25.29 37.69 4.05
CA ASP A 74 25.87 37.39 2.75
C ASP A 74 24.97 36.42 1.97
N ALA A 75 24.81 36.74 0.69
CA ALA A 75 23.99 36.01 -0.25
C ALA A 75 24.52 34.58 -0.45
N VAL A 76 23.85 33.60 0.13
CA VAL A 76 23.97 32.21 -0.25
C VAL A 76 22.59 31.71 -0.61
N THR A 77 22.43 31.32 -1.86
CA THR A 77 21.24 30.67 -2.42
C THR A 77 20.65 29.70 -1.41
N SER A 78 19.54 30.08 -0.79
CA SER A 78 18.75 29.26 0.10
C SER A 78 18.07 28.19 -0.75
N LYS A 79 18.85 27.16 -1.11
CA LYS A 79 18.31 25.82 -1.31
C LYS A 79 17.78 25.42 0.06
N THR A 80 16.55 25.82 0.36
CA THR A 80 15.73 25.23 1.40
C THR A 80 15.77 23.74 1.12
N LYS A 81 16.62 23.03 1.85
CA LYS A 81 16.65 21.58 1.83
C LYS A 81 15.30 21.18 2.38
N LEU A 82 14.35 20.90 1.48
CA LEU A 82 13.13 20.22 1.84
C LEU A 82 13.53 19.04 2.72
N PRO A 83 12.85 18.80 3.86
CA PRO A 83 13.04 17.57 4.60
C PRO A 83 12.95 16.45 3.56
N LYS A 84 13.99 15.61 3.47
CA LYS A 84 13.97 14.48 2.55
C LYS A 84 12.66 13.76 2.82
N LEU A 85 11.77 13.83 1.84
CA LEU A 85 10.48 13.16 1.87
C LEU A 85 10.85 11.68 1.89
N ASN A 86 11.04 11.14 3.09
CA ASN A 86 10.96 9.72 3.32
C ASN A 86 9.50 9.42 3.09
N LEU A 87 9.14 9.24 1.81
CA LEU A 87 7.94 8.52 1.44
C LEU A 87 8.09 7.22 2.20
N ARG A 88 7.41 7.12 3.35
CA ARG A 88 7.31 5.86 4.09
C ARG A 88 6.97 4.84 3.02
N VAL A 89 7.69 3.72 2.98
CA VAL A 89 7.33 2.60 2.12
C VAL A 89 5.89 2.28 2.47
N LEU A 90 4.95 2.81 1.69
CA LEU A 90 3.54 2.65 1.95
C LEU A 90 3.30 1.19 1.63
N GLN A 91 2.94 0.43 2.65
CA GLN A 91 2.40 -0.92 2.46
C GLN A 91 1.04 -0.75 1.80
N VAL A 92 1.02 -0.36 0.52
CA VAL A 92 -0.22 -0.12 -0.23
C VAL A 92 -0.86 -1.47 -0.47
N ASN A 93 -1.94 -1.72 0.27
CA ASN A 93 -2.94 -2.69 -0.10
C ASN A 93 -3.70 -2.13 -1.32
N VAL A 94 -4.11 -2.99 -2.25
CA VAL A 94 -4.80 -2.57 -3.49
C VAL A 94 -6.05 -1.70 -3.20
N SER A 95 -6.67 -1.86 -2.02
CA SER A 95 -7.75 -1.00 -1.52
C SER A 95 -7.43 0.50 -1.40
N GLU A 96 -6.15 0.89 -1.31
CA GLU A 96 -5.72 2.29 -1.18
C GLU A 96 -5.07 2.85 -2.46
N TRP A 97 -5.23 2.15 -3.60
CA TRP A 97 -4.63 2.54 -4.87
C TRP A 97 -4.94 4.00 -5.27
N LEU A 98 -6.17 4.47 -5.05
CA LEU A 98 -6.58 5.83 -5.40
C LEU A 98 -5.79 6.89 -4.60
N THR A 99 -5.72 6.72 -3.28
CA THR A 99 -4.97 7.61 -2.38
C THR A 99 -3.47 7.58 -2.69
N PHE A 100 -2.93 6.39 -2.97
CA PHE A 100 -1.54 6.24 -3.42
C PHE A 100 -1.30 6.99 -4.73
N TRP A 101 -2.18 6.79 -5.71
CA TRP A 101 -2.05 7.40 -7.03
C TRP A 101 -2.08 8.92 -6.94
N ASP A 102 -2.97 9.51 -6.15
CA ASP A 102 -3.03 10.97 -5.96
C ASP A 102 -1.71 11.52 -5.38
N LEU A 103 -1.14 10.85 -4.39
CA LEU A 103 0.14 11.26 -3.79
C LEU A 103 1.31 11.08 -4.75
N TYR A 104 1.38 9.92 -5.41
CA TYR A 104 2.41 9.61 -6.40
C TYR A 104 2.31 10.52 -7.62
N ASN A 105 1.10 10.90 -8.01
CA ASN A 105 0.85 11.77 -9.16
C ASN A 105 1.49 13.14 -8.95
N VAL A 106 1.26 13.75 -7.79
CA VAL A 106 1.82 15.07 -7.44
C VAL A 106 3.33 15.01 -7.20
N ALA A 107 3.82 13.95 -6.55
CA ALA A 107 5.23 13.86 -6.16
C ALA A 107 6.17 13.40 -7.29
N VAL A 108 5.69 12.52 -8.19
CA VAL A 108 6.53 11.80 -9.16
C VAL A 108 5.98 11.88 -10.59
N HIS A 109 4.70 11.58 -10.81
CA HIS A 109 4.14 11.51 -12.18
C HIS A 109 4.20 12.86 -12.90
N CYS A 110 3.74 13.93 -12.25
CA CYS A 110 3.77 15.30 -12.77
C CYS A 110 5.14 15.98 -12.67
N ASN A 111 6.16 15.27 -12.18
CA ASN A 111 7.50 15.83 -12.06
C ASN A 111 8.27 15.63 -13.38
N ASP A 112 8.39 16.70 -14.18
CA ASP A 112 9.09 16.70 -15.47
C ASP A 112 10.62 16.58 -15.33
N SER A 113 11.18 16.75 -14.13
CA SER A 113 12.61 16.56 -13.89
C SER A 113 13.03 15.08 -13.81
N LEU A 114 12.07 14.15 -13.74
CA LEU A 114 12.31 12.72 -13.69
C LEU A 114 12.02 12.08 -15.04
N SER A 115 12.93 11.24 -15.54
CA SER A 115 12.66 10.43 -16.73
C SER A 115 11.63 9.33 -16.43
N PRO A 116 10.91 8.81 -17.45
CA PRO A 116 9.93 7.75 -17.24
C PRO A 116 10.49 6.51 -16.53
N VAL A 117 11.73 6.10 -16.82
CA VAL A 117 12.40 5.00 -16.13
C VAL A 117 12.68 5.34 -14.66
N GLN A 118 13.03 6.58 -14.33
CA GLN A 118 13.20 7.00 -12.94
C GLN A 118 11.87 6.99 -12.18
N LYS A 119 10.79 7.44 -12.84
CA LYS A 119 9.43 7.35 -12.29
C LYS A 119 9.05 5.88 -12.04
N LEU A 120 9.35 4.97 -12.98
CA LEU A 120 9.11 3.54 -12.85
C LEU A 120 9.91 2.89 -11.71
N ILE A 121 11.18 3.27 -11.54
CA ILE A 121 11.99 2.82 -10.40
C ILE A 121 11.36 3.26 -9.08
N HIS A 122 10.95 4.53 -8.98
CA HIS A 122 10.25 5.03 -7.79
C HIS A 122 8.95 4.25 -7.52
N LEU A 123 8.15 4.00 -8.56
CA LEU A 123 6.93 3.20 -8.46
C LEU A 123 7.22 1.81 -7.88
N HIS A 124 8.23 1.12 -8.40
CA HIS A 124 8.68 -0.20 -7.92
C HIS A 124 9.10 -0.23 -6.45
N THR A 125 9.64 0.88 -5.93
CA THR A 125 10.03 1.00 -4.51
C THR A 125 8.85 1.28 -3.59
N LEU A 126 7.73 1.79 -4.12
CA LEU A 126 6.58 2.24 -3.34
C LEU A 126 5.42 1.25 -3.35
N VAL A 127 5.33 0.38 -4.37
CA VAL A 127 4.33 -0.69 -4.42
C VAL A 127 4.81 -1.95 -3.70
N SER A 128 3.88 -2.72 -3.13
CA SER A 128 4.16 -3.94 -2.36
C SER A 128 3.22 -5.09 -2.76
N HIS A 129 3.57 -6.33 -2.36
CA HIS A 129 2.77 -7.55 -2.56
C HIS A 129 2.25 -7.71 -4.00
N SER A 130 0.94 -7.89 -4.18
CA SER A 130 0.28 -8.14 -5.47
C SER A 130 0.58 -7.07 -6.53
N ALA A 131 0.59 -5.79 -6.14
CA ALA A 131 0.91 -4.70 -7.06
C ALA A 131 2.37 -4.77 -7.54
N LYS A 132 3.30 -5.13 -6.66
CA LYS A 132 4.71 -5.32 -7.00
C LYS A 132 4.90 -6.51 -7.94
N ASP A 133 4.23 -7.62 -7.66
CA ASP A 133 4.30 -8.83 -8.49
C ASP A 133 3.73 -8.59 -9.89
N ALA A 134 2.67 -7.79 -10.01
CA ALA A 134 2.03 -7.43 -11.28
C ALA A 134 3.00 -6.68 -12.22
N ILE A 135 3.80 -5.75 -11.68
CA ILE A 135 4.78 -4.98 -12.46
C ILE A 135 6.20 -5.56 -12.44
N ALA A 136 6.44 -6.67 -11.73
CA ALA A 136 7.75 -7.29 -11.61
C ALA A 136 8.30 -7.86 -12.93
N ARG A 137 7.40 -8.23 -13.84
CA ARG A 137 7.75 -8.78 -15.16
C ARG A 137 8.14 -7.70 -16.18
N LEU A 138 7.90 -6.43 -15.87
CA LEU A 138 8.28 -5.32 -16.71
C LEU A 138 9.75 -4.96 -16.50
N THR A 139 10.48 -4.78 -17.60
CA THR A 139 11.85 -4.26 -17.52
C THR A 139 11.82 -2.76 -17.17
N LEU A 140 12.76 -2.32 -16.34
CA LEU A 140 12.90 -0.91 -15.94
C LEU A 140 13.41 -0.07 -17.12
N THR A 141 12.49 0.32 -17.99
CA THR A 141 12.75 1.12 -19.20
C THR A 141 11.71 2.21 -19.35
N ASP A 142 12.03 3.26 -20.11
CA ASP A 142 11.10 4.38 -20.31
C ASP A 142 9.78 3.93 -20.95
N ALA A 143 9.87 3.02 -21.93
CA ALA A 143 8.71 2.50 -22.67
C ALA A 143 7.72 1.73 -21.80
N ASN A 144 8.17 1.16 -20.68
CA ASN A 144 7.34 0.33 -19.81
C ASN A 144 6.69 1.11 -18.67
N TYR A 145 6.94 2.41 -18.53
CA TYR A 145 6.34 3.21 -17.47
C TYR A 145 4.81 3.28 -17.61
N ASP A 146 4.33 3.64 -18.80
CA ASP A 146 2.89 3.76 -19.06
C ASP A 146 2.17 2.42 -18.92
N GLU A 147 2.82 1.33 -19.34
CA GLU A 147 2.30 -0.03 -19.17
C GLU A 147 2.20 -0.42 -17.69
N ALA A 148 3.19 -0.08 -16.87
CA ALA A 148 3.14 -0.31 -15.43
C ALA A 148 1.97 0.44 -14.76
N ILE A 149 1.71 1.69 -15.17
CA ILE A 149 0.56 2.46 -14.67
C ILE A 149 -0.76 1.82 -15.08
N LYS A 150 -0.84 1.32 -16.31
CA LYS A 150 -2.05 0.65 -16.81
C LYS A 150 -2.34 -0.62 -16.02
N ILE A 151 -1.34 -1.47 -15.80
CA ILE A 151 -1.47 -2.71 -15.02
C ILE A 151 -1.97 -2.45 -13.59
N LEU A 152 -1.52 -1.36 -12.96
CA LEU A 152 -1.89 -1.05 -11.57
C LEU A 152 -3.25 -0.36 -11.44
N LYS A 153 -3.82 0.16 -12.54
CA LYS A 153 -5.15 0.81 -12.57
C LYS A 153 -6.29 -0.13 -12.94
N ASP A 154 -5.97 -1.33 -13.41
CA ASP A 154 -6.92 -2.39 -13.81
C ASP A 154 -7.25 -3.28 -12.60
#